data_AF-A0A9E0X5C8-F1
#
_entry.id   AF-A0A9E0X5C8-F1
#
_cell.length_a   1.000
_cell.length_b   1.000
_cell.length_c   1.000
_cell.angle_alpha   90.00
_cell.angle_beta   90.00
_cell.angle_gamma   90.00
#
_symmetry.space_group_name_H-M   'P 1'
#
loop_
_entity.id
_entity.type
_entity.pdbx_description
1 polymer ?
#
loop_
_entity_poly.entity_id
_entity_poly.type
_entity_poly.pdbx_seq_one_letter_code
_entity_poly.pdbx_strand_id
1 'polypeptide(L)'
;EAKKRNLPKPETWKDLAKPIYKGAIVMPHPASSGTGFLDVSAWLQMWGEQDAWKYMDALHDNIAQYQHSGSKPCKAAGTGEFPIGISFEFRAYQVVKSGAPVELIFPKEGLGWDIEATAIMKTTKKPEQAKRLAGWFASKEANEITSNWWAVVAYPGVAQKLKGIPDNYEQLLVKNDLNWAAKNRERILAEWGKRYEGKSEAK
;
A
#
# COMPACT_ATOMS: atom_id res chain seq x y z
N GLU A 1 -17.28 -10.66 -6.59
CA GLU A 1 -17.95 -10.42 -5.28
C GLU A 1 -18.61 -9.06 -5.09
N ALA A 2 -17.96 -7.91 -5.37
CA ALA A 2 -18.57 -6.60 -5.14
C ALA A 2 -19.96 -6.43 -5.77
N LYS A 3 -20.13 -6.84 -7.04
CA LYS A 3 -21.43 -6.84 -7.74
C LYS A 3 -22.47 -7.74 -7.07
N LYS A 4 -22.08 -8.94 -6.60
CA LYS A 4 -23.00 -9.87 -5.90
C LYS A 4 -23.50 -9.29 -4.58
N ARG A 5 -22.69 -8.45 -3.93
CA ARG A 5 -23.02 -7.74 -2.69
C ARG A 5 -23.62 -6.35 -2.92
N ASN A 6 -23.90 -5.94 -4.16
CA ASN A 6 -24.39 -4.61 -4.54
C ASN A 6 -23.55 -3.46 -3.95
N LEU A 7 -22.23 -3.65 -3.85
CA LEU A 7 -21.34 -2.63 -3.31
C LEU A 7 -21.05 -1.59 -4.39
N PRO A 8 -21.30 -0.28 -4.13
CA PRO A 8 -20.92 0.76 -5.06
C PRO A 8 -19.38 0.82 -5.16
N LYS A 9 -18.88 1.22 -6.33
CA LYS A 9 -17.44 1.43 -6.53
C LYS A 9 -17.00 2.63 -5.67
N PRO A 10 -16.06 2.47 -4.73
CA PRO A 10 -15.52 3.61 -3.99
C PRO A 10 -14.62 4.44 -4.91
N GLU A 11 -14.55 5.76 -4.67
CA GLU A 11 -13.65 6.67 -5.40
C GLU A 11 -12.69 7.40 -4.46
N THR A 12 -12.97 7.36 -3.17
CA THR A 12 -12.27 8.09 -2.12
C THR A 12 -11.95 7.16 -0.96
N TRP A 13 -10.94 7.50 -0.15
CA TRP A 13 -10.68 6.77 1.08
C TRP A 13 -11.89 6.84 2.00
N LYS A 14 -12.53 8.02 2.10
CA LYS A 14 -13.74 8.25 2.90
C LYS A 14 -14.92 7.38 2.49
N ASP A 15 -15.03 6.97 1.22
CA ASP A 15 -16.05 6.01 0.82
C ASP A 15 -15.93 4.69 1.57
N LEU A 16 -14.69 4.20 1.78
CA LEU A 16 -14.44 2.93 2.49
C LEU A 16 -14.89 2.95 3.95
N ALA A 17 -15.13 4.13 4.54
CA ALA A 17 -15.70 4.28 5.88
C ALA A 17 -17.24 4.17 5.91
N LYS A 18 -17.92 4.13 4.75
CA LYS A 18 -19.38 4.01 4.70
C LYS A 18 -19.83 2.61 5.14
N PRO A 19 -20.85 2.48 6.03
CA PRO A 19 -21.30 1.18 6.56
C PRO A 19 -21.72 0.14 5.51
N ILE A 20 -22.02 0.56 4.28
CA ILE A 20 -22.32 -0.34 3.16
C ILE A 20 -21.20 -1.36 2.89
N TYR A 21 -19.96 -1.04 3.27
CA TYR A 21 -18.80 -1.90 3.08
C TYR A 21 -18.52 -2.84 4.27
N LYS A 22 -19.46 -2.98 5.22
CA LYS A 22 -19.26 -3.81 6.43
C LYS A 22 -18.78 -5.23 6.10
N GLY A 23 -17.61 -5.61 6.64
CA GLY A 23 -16.99 -6.91 6.40
C GLY A 23 -16.65 -7.18 4.93
N ALA A 24 -16.40 -6.14 4.11
CA ALA A 24 -16.05 -6.27 2.70
C ALA A 24 -14.58 -5.98 2.41
N ILE A 25 -13.87 -5.41 3.37
CA ILE A 25 -12.53 -4.85 3.15
C ILE A 25 -11.50 -5.68 3.90
N VAL A 26 -10.40 -6.00 3.24
CA VAL A 26 -9.17 -6.48 3.89
C VAL A 26 -8.04 -5.49 3.67
N MET A 27 -7.16 -5.36 4.66
CA MET A 27 -6.06 -4.41 4.68
C MET A 27 -4.82 -5.06 5.29
N PRO A 28 -3.59 -4.67 4.93
CA PRO A 28 -2.41 -5.19 5.60
C PRO A 28 -2.33 -4.71 7.05
N HIS A 29 -1.85 -5.57 7.94
CA HIS A 29 -1.57 -5.25 9.33
C HIS A 29 -0.33 -4.34 9.41
N PRO A 30 -0.42 -3.11 9.93
CA PRO A 30 0.66 -2.13 9.85
C PRO A 30 1.89 -2.52 10.70
N ALA A 31 1.71 -3.30 11.76
CA ALA A 31 2.85 -3.74 12.58
C ALA A 31 3.81 -4.70 11.84
N SER A 32 3.27 -5.57 10.97
CA SER A 32 4.05 -6.59 10.24
C SER A 32 4.21 -6.30 8.75
N SER A 33 3.42 -5.37 8.20
CA SER A 33 3.45 -4.99 6.79
C SER A 33 3.80 -3.53 6.61
N GLY A 34 4.87 -3.25 5.86
CA GLY A 34 5.25 -1.90 5.46
C GLY A 34 4.13 -1.18 4.71
N THR A 35 3.45 -1.86 3.79
CA THR A 35 2.29 -1.32 3.05
C THR A 35 1.23 -0.78 3.99
N GLY A 36 0.80 -1.59 4.97
CA GLY A 36 -0.22 -1.17 5.93
C GLY A 36 0.24 0.01 6.78
N PHE A 37 1.50 0.03 7.20
CA PHE A 37 2.05 1.15 7.96
C PHE A 37 2.08 2.45 7.15
N LEU A 38 2.41 2.35 5.86
CA LEU A 38 2.50 3.51 4.98
C LEU A 38 1.13 4.09 4.64
N ASP A 39 0.10 3.25 4.48
CA ASP A 39 -1.29 3.72 4.37
C ASP A 39 -1.70 4.51 5.64
N VAL A 40 -1.48 3.93 6.83
CA VAL A 40 -1.77 4.59 8.11
C VAL A 40 -1.01 5.91 8.26
N SER A 41 0.28 5.90 7.97
CA SER A 41 1.13 7.10 8.02
C SER A 41 0.66 8.18 7.02
N ALA A 42 0.26 7.78 5.82
CA ALA A 42 -0.24 8.70 4.81
C ALA A 42 -1.56 9.35 5.24
N TRP A 43 -2.51 8.59 5.81
CA TRP A 43 -3.75 9.16 6.34
C TRP A 43 -3.49 10.17 7.44
N LEU A 44 -2.60 9.84 8.39
CA LEU A 44 -2.21 10.74 9.49
C LEU A 44 -1.58 12.04 8.97
N GLN A 45 -0.74 11.98 7.94
CA GLN A 45 -0.09 13.16 7.37
C GLN A 45 -1.04 13.98 6.48
N MET A 46 -1.96 13.33 5.75
CA MET A 46 -2.93 14.02 4.91
C MET A 46 -3.98 14.80 5.70
N TRP A 47 -4.51 14.20 6.76
CA TRP A 47 -5.67 14.74 7.47
C TRP A 47 -5.36 15.24 8.87
N GLY A 48 -4.13 15.04 9.35
CA GLY A 48 -3.80 15.24 10.76
C GLY A 48 -4.32 14.08 11.61
N GLU A 49 -3.71 13.90 12.79
CA GLU A 49 -3.93 12.69 13.58
C GLU A 49 -5.39 12.50 14.01
N GLN A 50 -6.06 13.56 14.46
CA GLN A 50 -7.45 13.46 14.94
C GLN A 50 -8.41 12.93 13.87
N ASP A 51 -8.39 13.53 12.67
CA ASP A 51 -9.30 13.16 11.59
C ASP A 51 -8.92 11.81 10.97
N ALA A 52 -7.63 11.49 10.91
CA ALA A 52 -7.17 10.19 10.44
C ALA A 52 -7.54 9.04 11.39
N TRP A 53 -7.43 9.23 12.71
CA TRP A 53 -7.90 8.24 13.67
C TRP A 53 -9.42 8.05 13.59
N LYS A 54 -10.18 9.14 13.48
CA LYS A 54 -11.64 9.07 13.27
C LYS A 54 -12.00 8.32 11.98
N TYR A 55 -11.23 8.54 10.91
CA TYR A 55 -11.39 7.78 9.67
C TYR A 55 -11.11 6.29 9.89
N MET A 56 -9.99 5.96 10.53
CA MET A 56 -9.60 4.56 10.77
C MET A 56 -10.58 3.84 11.70
N ASP A 57 -11.17 4.54 12.68
CA ASP A 57 -12.25 3.99 13.52
C ASP A 57 -13.45 3.57 12.65
N ALA A 58 -13.89 4.42 11.73
CA ALA A 58 -14.99 4.10 10.82
C ALA A 58 -14.62 3.06 9.75
N LEU A 59 -13.38 3.07 9.26
CA LEU A 59 -12.86 2.05 8.35
C LEU A 59 -12.82 0.68 9.04
N HIS A 60 -12.39 0.63 10.30
CA HIS A 60 -12.28 -0.60 11.07
C HIS A 60 -13.59 -1.36 11.13
N ASP A 61 -14.74 -0.68 11.26
CA ASP A 61 -16.06 -1.32 11.23
C ASP A 61 -16.32 -2.10 9.92
N ASN A 62 -15.69 -1.66 8.83
CA ASN A 62 -15.81 -2.28 7.51
C ASN A 62 -14.71 -3.31 7.20
N ILE A 63 -13.60 -3.28 7.95
CA ILE A 63 -12.54 -4.30 7.86
C ILE A 63 -13.09 -5.65 8.30
N ALA A 64 -12.93 -6.66 7.46
CA ALA A 64 -13.15 -8.06 7.79
C ALA A 64 -11.94 -8.65 8.51
N GLN A 65 -10.74 -8.36 8.03
CA GLN A 65 -9.49 -8.89 8.57
C GLN A 65 -8.29 -7.98 8.23
N TYR A 66 -7.35 -7.87 9.17
CA TYR A 66 -6.02 -7.32 8.93
C TYR A 66 -5.03 -8.44 8.65
N GLN A 67 -4.29 -8.35 7.55
CA GLN A 67 -3.46 -9.44 7.04
C GLN A 67 -1.96 -9.13 7.15
N HIS A 68 -1.14 -10.06 7.61
CA HIS A 68 0.27 -9.78 7.94
C HIS A 68 1.14 -9.47 6.72
N SER A 69 0.73 -9.88 5.52
CA SER A 69 1.39 -9.57 4.25
C SER A 69 0.74 -8.39 3.53
N GLY A 70 1.56 -7.44 3.06
CA GLY A 70 1.11 -6.31 2.22
C GLY A 70 0.44 -6.71 0.93
N SER A 71 0.74 -7.90 0.40
CA SER A 71 0.22 -8.35 -0.89
C SER A 71 -1.02 -9.25 -0.77
N LYS A 72 -1.34 -9.74 0.43
CA LYS A 72 -2.45 -10.68 0.64
C LYS A 72 -3.82 -10.06 0.39
N PRO A 73 -4.10 -8.79 0.78
CA PRO A 73 -5.40 -8.18 0.49
C PRO A 73 -5.73 -8.11 -0.99
N CYS A 74 -4.75 -7.74 -1.82
CA CYS A 74 -4.90 -7.69 -3.26
C CYS A 74 -5.16 -9.08 -3.87
N LYS A 75 -4.45 -10.11 -3.41
CA LYS A 75 -4.69 -11.49 -3.83
C LYS A 75 -6.09 -11.97 -3.44
N ALA A 76 -6.53 -11.66 -2.23
CA ALA A 76 -7.85 -12.03 -1.72
C ALA A 76 -8.98 -11.33 -2.52
N ALA A 77 -8.75 -10.11 -2.98
CA ALA A 77 -9.64 -9.46 -3.95
C ALA A 77 -9.60 -10.15 -5.33
N GLY A 78 -8.40 -10.51 -5.79
CA GLY A 78 -8.17 -11.23 -7.06
C GLY A 78 -8.87 -12.57 -7.16
N THR A 79 -8.87 -13.35 -6.07
CA THR A 79 -9.55 -14.65 -5.98
C THR A 79 -11.05 -14.52 -5.69
N GLY A 80 -11.52 -13.33 -5.34
CA GLY A 80 -12.89 -13.10 -4.90
C GLY A 80 -13.19 -13.64 -3.49
N GLU A 81 -12.18 -13.83 -2.65
CA GLU A 81 -12.37 -14.14 -1.22
C GLU A 81 -12.96 -12.92 -0.50
N PHE A 82 -12.46 -11.72 -0.80
CA PHE A 82 -13.00 -10.46 -0.30
C PHE A 82 -13.30 -9.49 -1.46
N PRO A 83 -14.37 -8.67 -1.39
CA PRO A 83 -14.67 -7.71 -2.45
C PRO A 83 -13.63 -6.61 -2.65
N ILE A 84 -12.99 -6.15 -1.57
CA ILE A 84 -12.07 -5.00 -1.58
C ILE A 84 -10.81 -5.37 -0.80
N GLY A 85 -9.64 -5.13 -1.40
CA GLY A 85 -8.34 -5.27 -0.75
C GLY A 85 -7.51 -4.00 -0.90
N ILE A 86 -7.12 -3.40 0.23
CA ILE A 86 -6.19 -2.26 0.27
C ILE A 86 -4.76 -2.78 0.08
N SER A 87 -4.01 -2.22 -0.86
CA SER A 87 -2.66 -2.67 -1.24
C SER A 87 -1.98 -1.62 -2.13
N PHE A 88 -0.68 -1.77 -2.36
CA PHE A 88 0.03 -1.04 -3.41
C PHE A 88 -0.43 -1.41 -4.82
N GLU A 89 -0.32 -0.43 -5.72
CA GLU A 89 -0.75 -0.50 -7.12
C GLU A 89 0.03 -1.54 -7.91
N PHE A 90 1.34 -1.71 -7.70
CA PHE A 90 2.12 -2.70 -8.45
C PHE A 90 1.62 -4.13 -8.21
N ARG A 91 1.11 -4.43 -7.00
CA ARG A 91 0.47 -5.72 -6.71
C ARG A 91 -0.84 -5.87 -7.44
N ALA A 92 -1.67 -4.83 -7.46
CA ALA A 92 -2.92 -4.83 -8.20
C ALA A 92 -2.69 -4.95 -9.71
N TYR A 93 -1.69 -4.27 -10.25
CA TYR A 93 -1.26 -4.38 -11.63
C TYR A 93 -0.87 -5.82 -11.98
N GLN A 94 -0.08 -6.49 -11.14
CA GLN A 94 0.28 -7.90 -11.33
C GLN A 94 -0.94 -8.83 -11.32
N VAL A 95 -1.88 -8.62 -10.39
CA VAL A 95 -3.11 -9.43 -10.28
C VAL A 95 -4.04 -9.23 -11.48
N VAL A 96 -4.19 -8.00 -11.99
CA VAL A 96 -4.92 -7.72 -13.24
C VAL A 96 -4.22 -8.34 -14.44
N LYS A 97 -2.89 -8.25 -14.50
CA LYS A 97 -2.08 -8.83 -15.59
C LYS A 97 -2.22 -10.36 -15.64
N SER A 98 -2.47 -11.03 -14.50
CA SER A 98 -2.78 -12.46 -14.46
C SER A 98 -4.22 -12.82 -14.84
N GLY A 99 -5.05 -11.84 -15.22
CA GLY A 99 -6.43 -12.06 -15.68
C GLY A 99 -7.49 -12.05 -14.58
N ALA A 100 -7.15 -11.65 -13.35
CA ALA A 100 -8.12 -11.57 -12.28
C ALA A 100 -9.15 -10.45 -12.55
N PRO A 101 -10.45 -10.65 -12.21
CA PRO A 101 -11.51 -9.69 -12.49
C PRO A 101 -11.57 -8.57 -11.43
N VAL A 102 -10.45 -7.90 -11.20
CA VAL A 102 -10.33 -6.78 -10.25
C VAL A 102 -10.12 -5.47 -10.98
N GLU A 103 -10.60 -4.40 -10.37
CA GLU A 103 -10.42 -3.04 -10.85
C GLU A 103 -9.52 -2.27 -9.89
N LEU A 104 -8.57 -1.51 -10.42
CA LEU A 104 -7.71 -0.63 -9.62
C LEU A 104 -8.47 0.67 -9.35
N ILE A 105 -8.48 1.07 -8.08
CA ILE A 105 -9.09 2.31 -7.62
C ILE A 105 -8.00 3.13 -6.95
N PHE A 106 -7.87 4.39 -7.36
CA PHE A 106 -6.92 5.34 -6.80
C PHE A 106 -7.71 6.43 -6.08
N PRO A 107 -7.78 6.39 -4.73
CA PRO A 107 -8.50 7.38 -3.95
C PRO A 107 -8.07 8.82 -4.26
N LYS A 108 -9.07 9.69 -4.48
CA LYS A 108 -8.85 11.08 -4.92
C LYS A 108 -8.15 11.96 -3.89
N GLU A 109 -8.24 11.63 -2.60
CA GLU A 109 -7.57 12.41 -1.55
C GLU A 109 -6.04 12.28 -1.58
N GLY A 110 -5.53 11.19 -2.17
CA GLY A 110 -4.10 10.93 -2.34
C GLY A 110 -3.68 9.52 -1.93
N LEU A 111 -2.49 9.12 -2.35
CA LEU A 111 -1.92 7.79 -2.16
C LEU A 111 -0.66 7.87 -1.30
N GLY A 112 -0.57 7.00 -0.29
CA GLY A 112 0.69 6.72 0.39
C GLY A 112 1.69 6.07 -0.57
N TRP A 113 2.97 6.28 -0.32
CA TRP A 113 4.07 5.72 -1.11
C TRP A 113 5.31 5.53 -0.25
N ASP A 114 6.24 4.67 -0.69
CA ASP A 114 7.56 4.51 -0.11
C ASP A 114 8.69 4.67 -1.12
N ILE A 115 9.90 4.64 -0.58
CA ILE A 115 11.13 4.55 -1.35
C ILE A 115 11.73 3.19 -1.06
N GLU A 116 11.83 2.36 -2.09
CA GLU A 116 12.63 1.14 -2.01
C GLU A 116 14.12 1.52 -1.93
N ALA A 117 14.74 1.20 -0.79
CA ALA A 117 16.14 1.53 -0.52
C ALA A 117 17.01 0.27 -0.50
N THR A 118 18.19 0.37 -1.11
CA THR A 118 19.24 -0.65 -1.01
C THR A 118 20.31 -0.18 -0.03
N ALA A 119 20.67 -1.02 0.94
CA ALA A 119 21.71 -0.73 1.93
C ALA A 119 22.72 -1.89 2.04
N ILE A 120 23.98 -1.54 2.32
CA ILE A 120 25.05 -2.51 2.55
C ILE A 120 25.25 -2.70 4.05
N MET A 121 25.13 -3.94 4.52
CA MET A 121 25.38 -4.27 5.92
C MET A 121 26.84 -3.97 6.29
N LYS A 122 27.06 -3.20 7.35
CA LYS A 122 28.40 -2.90 7.89
C LYS A 122 29.21 -4.16 8.21
N THR A 123 28.53 -5.26 8.54
CA THR A 123 29.12 -6.56 8.90
C THR A 123 29.40 -7.47 7.71
N THR A 124 29.18 -7.03 6.47
CA THR A 124 29.39 -7.88 5.28
C THR A 124 30.85 -8.32 5.16
N LYS A 125 31.06 -9.61 4.92
CA LYS A 125 32.38 -10.17 4.58
C LYS A 125 32.71 -10.04 3.08
N LYS A 126 31.79 -9.49 2.28
CA LYS A 126 31.88 -9.36 0.82
C LYS A 126 31.57 -7.92 0.37
N PRO A 127 32.35 -6.91 0.83
CA PRO A 127 32.03 -5.50 0.62
C PRO A 127 32.03 -5.10 -0.87
N GLU A 128 32.96 -5.62 -1.66
CA GLU A 128 33.06 -5.26 -3.08
C GLU A 128 31.90 -5.83 -3.91
N GLN A 129 31.49 -7.08 -3.62
CA GLN A 129 30.32 -7.67 -4.27
C GLN A 129 29.03 -6.95 -3.85
N ALA A 130 28.90 -6.58 -2.58
CA ALA A 130 27.76 -5.81 -2.08
C ALA A 130 27.67 -4.42 -2.73
N LYS A 131 28.81 -3.72 -2.87
CA LYS A 131 28.88 -2.44 -3.60
C LYS A 131 28.50 -2.59 -5.06
N ARG A 132 28.99 -3.63 -5.74
CA ARG A 132 28.64 -3.89 -7.14
C ARG A 132 27.14 -4.13 -7.32
N LEU A 133 26.53 -4.91 -6.44
CA LEU A 133 25.09 -5.16 -6.49
C LEU A 133 24.28 -3.90 -6.18
N ALA A 134 24.64 -3.14 -5.15
CA ALA A 134 23.98 -1.88 -4.82
C ALA A 134 24.10 -0.84 -5.96
N GLY A 135 25.28 -0.76 -6.58
CA GLY A 135 25.51 0.09 -7.75
C GLY A 135 24.67 -0.33 -8.96
N TRP A 136 24.49 -1.64 -9.18
CA TRP A 136 23.60 -2.13 -10.23
C TRP A 136 22.14 -1.75 -9.97
N PHE A 137 21.62 -1.91 -8.74
CA PHE A 137 20.25 -1.48 -8.40
C PHE A 137 19.99 0.01 -8.65
N ALA A 138 21.02 0.86 -8.48
CA ALA A 138 20.94 2.30 -8.76
C ALA A 138 21.12 2.66 -10.25
N SER A 139 21.43 1.69 -11.12
CA SER A 139 21.70 1.94 -12.53
C SER A 139 20.42 2.19 -13.34
N LYS A 140 20.58 2.81 -14.52
CA LYS A 140 19.49 2.98 -15.48
C LYS A 140 18.89 1.64 -15.89
N GLU A 141 19.73 0.65 -16.17
CA GLU A 141 19.33 -0.70 -16.60
C GLU A 141 18.43 -1.38 -15.58
N ALA A 142 18.78 -1.32 -14.29
CA ALA A 142 17.94 -1.89 -13.24
C ALA A 142 16.58 -1.17 -13.16
N ASN A 143 16.56 0.16 -13.30
CA ASN A 143 15.32 0.93 -13.29
C ASN A 143 14.46 0.66 -14.54
N GLU A 144 15.07 0.41 -15.69
CA GLU A 144 14.37 -0.03 -16.92
C GLU A 144 13.71 -1.39 -16.70
N ILE A 145 14.40 -2.34 -16.04
CA ILE A 145 13.83 -3.64 -15.69
C ILE A 145 12.65 -3.48 -14.72
N THR A 146 12.79 -2.67 -13.67
CA THR A 146 11.74 -2.51 -12.66
C THR A 146 10.54 -1.70 -13.13
N SER A 147 10.72 -0.84 -14.15
CA SER A 147 9.63 -0.09 -14.79
C SER A 147 8.54 -0.98 -15.43
N ASN A 148 8.81 -2.28 -15.62
CA ASN A 148 7.83 -3.26 -16.08
C ASN A 148 6.74 -3.59 -15.03
N TRP A 149 6.95 -3.21 -13.78
CA TRP A 149 6.05 -3.53 -12.66
C TRP A 149 5.76 -2.34 -11.75
N TRP A 150 6.66 -1.36 -11.65
CA TRP A 150 6.47 -0.15 -10.84
C TRP A 150 6.05 1.03 -11.71
N ALA A 151 5.04 1.76 -11.24
CA ALA A 151 4.55 2.97 -11.91
C ALA A 151 5.53 4.14 -11.85
N VAL A 152 6.38 4.16 -10.83
CA VAL A 152 7.43 5.17 -10.62
C VAL A 152 8.74 4.45 -10.35
N VAL A 153 9.83 4.91 -10.96
CA VAL A 153 11.18 4.41 -10.71
C VAL A 153 12.10 5.59 -10.42
N ALA A 154 13.22 5.34 -9.73
CA ALA A 154 14.11 6.40 -9.25
C ALA A 154 14.85 7.13 -10.39
N TYR A 155 15.04 6.47 -11.54
CA TYR A 155 15.75 7.05 -12.68
C TYR A 155 14.80 7.93 -13.53
N PRO A 156 15.04 9.25 -13.67
CA PRO A 156 14.14 10.14 -14.40
C PRO A 156 13.96 9.73 -15.86
N GLY A 157 12.72 9.76 -16.35
CA GLY A 157 12.38 9.45 -17.74
C GLY A 157 12.39 7.96 -18.10
N VAL A 158 12.55 7.05 -17.13
CA VAL A 158 12.56 5.60 -17.36
C VAL A 158 11.21 4.93 -17.09
N ALA A 159 10.38 5.52 -16.22
CA ALA A 159 9.06 4.98 -15.89
C ALA A 159 8.20 4.76 -17.15
N GLN A 160 7.54 3.61 -17.22
CA GLN A 160 6.67 3.24 -18.34
C GLN A 160 5.21 3.37 -17.95
N LYS A 161 4.36 3.66 -18.94
CA LYS A 161 2.90 3.64 -18.74
C LYS A 161 2.43 2.19 -18.53
N LEU A 162 1.96 1.91 -17.32
CA LEU A 162 1.37 0.63 -16.97
C LEU A 162 -0.15 0.65 -17.21
N LYS A 163 -0.67 -0.40 -17.85
CA LYS A 163 -2.12 -0.53 -18.10
C LYS A 163 -2.91 -0.49 -16.78
N GLY A 164 -3.89 0.40 -16.71
CA GLY A 164 -4.75 0.56 -15.53
C GLY A 164 -4.20 1.51 -14.46
N ILE A 165 -2.97 1.99 -14.61
CA ILE A 165 -2.42 3.10 -13.82
C ILE A 165 -2.74 4.42 -14.56
N PRO A 166 -3.25 5.45 -13.86
CA PRO A 166 -3.60 6.71 -14.50
C PRO A 166 -2.35 7.54 -14.86
N ASP A 167 -2.45 8.36 -15.92
CA ASP A 167 -1.32 9.20 -16.38
C ASP A 167 -0.89 10.25 -15.36
N ASN A 168 -1.79 10.64 -14.44
CA ASN A 168 -1.49 11.57 -13.35
C ASN A 168 -1.13 10.87 -12.03
N TYR A 169 -0.73 9.59 -12.05
CA TYR A 169 -0.45 8.79 -10.85
C TYR A 169 0.52 9.49 -9.87
N GLU A 170 1.62 10.07 -10.36
CA GLU A 170 2.58 10.81 -9.53
C GLU A 170 1.94 12.02 -8.81
N GLN A 171 0.94 12.67 -9.42
CA GLN A 171 0.22 13.80 -8.82
C GLN A 171 -0.75 13.36 -7.72
N LEU A 172 -1.10 12.07 -7.68
CA LEU A 172 -1.92 11.48 -6.61
C LEU A 172 -1.07 11.12 -5.39
N LEU A 173 0.26 11.08 -5.49
CA LEU A 173 1.12 10.76 -4.36
C LEU A 173 1.11 11.90 -3.34
N VAL A 174 0.86 11.56 -2.07
CA VAL A 174 0.79 12.56 -1.01
C VAL A 174 2.17 13.14 -0.71
N LYS A 175 2.22 14.36 -0.17
CA LYS A 175 3.44 14.82 0.50
C LYS A 175 3.71 13.89 1.68
N ASN A 176 4.83 13.17 1.64
CA ASN A 176 5.16 12.16 2.63
C ASN A 176 6.51 12.49 3.30
N ASP A 177 6.51 12.71 4.61
CA ASP A 177 7.71 12.85 5.44
C ASP A 177 8.08 11.49 6.03
N LEU A 178 8.97 10.78 5.33
CA LEU A 178 9.46 9.46 5.76
C LEU A 178 10.25 9.52 7.07
N ASN A 179 10.89 10.66 7.40
CA ASN A 179 11.59 10.82 8.68
C ASN A 179 10.59 10.95 9.82
N TRP A 180 9.51 11.72 9.63
CA TRP A 180 8.41 11.76 10.58
C TRP A 180 7.78 10.38 10.75
N ALA A 181 7.48 9.68 9.66
CA ALA A 181 6.91 8.33 9.71
C ALA A 181 7.81 7.37 10.52
N ALA A 182 9.12 7.37 10.27
CA ALA A 182 10.08 6.54 10.98
C ALA A 182 10.15 6.87 12.49
N LYS A 183 10.28 8.16 12.85
CA LYS A 183 10.37 8.62 14.25
C LYS A 183 9.09 8.33 15.05
N ASN A 184 7.94 8.32 14.39
CA ASN A 184 6.64 8.13 15.02
C ASN A 184 6.11 6.70 14.92
N ARG A 185 6.83 5.80 14.23
CA ARG A 185 6.37 4.43 13.93
C ARG A 185 5.90 3.69 15.17
N GLU A 186 6.69 3.69 16.23
CA GLU A 186 6.38 2.94 17.46
C GLU A 186 5.08 3.43 18.11
N ARG A 187 4.91 4.75 18.29
CA ARG A 187 3.69 5.29 18.90
C ARG A 187 2.45 5.10 18.02
N ILE A 188 2.60 5.21 16.71
CA ILE A 188 1.50 5.01 15.75
C ILE A 188 1.03 3.57 15.81
N LEU A 189 1.96 2.61 15.78
CA LEU A 189 1.63 1.19 15.85
C LEU A 189 1.06 0.78 17.20
N ALA A 190 1.57 1.35 18.29
CA ALA A 190 1.02 1.11 19.62
C ALA A 190 -0.43 1.61 19.73
N GLU A 191 -0.71 2.80 19.22
CA GLU A 191 -2.07 3.37 19.22
C GLU A 191 -3.01 2.58 18.29
N TRP A 192 -2.55 2.27 17.08
CA TRP A 192 -3.31 1.45 16.13
C TRP A 192 -3.64 0.08 16.72
N GLY A 193 -2.67 -0.59 17.35
CA GLY A 193 -2.86 -1.91 17.98
C GLY A 193 -3.87 -1.88 19.11
N LYS A 194 -3.84 -0.85 19.97
CA LYS A 194 -4.87 -0.68 21.03
C LYS A 194 -6.28 -0.62 20.46
N ARG A 195 -6.46 -0.03 19.27
CA ARG A 195 -7.78 0.20 18.67
C ARG A 195 -8.27 -0.96 17.82
N TYR A 196 -7.39 -1.62 17.07
CA TYR A 196 -7.82 -2.42 15.92
C TYR A 196 -7.28 -3.87 15.87
N GLU A 197 -6.44 -4.28 16.81
CA GLU A 197 -5.80 -5.62 16.81
C GLU A 197 -6.81 -6.78 16.78
N GLY A 198 -8.03 -6.56 17.29
CA GLY A 198 -9.09 -7.58 17.40
C GLY A 198 -9.54 -8.23 16.08
N LYS A 199 -9.14 -7.68 14.92
CA LYS A 199 -9.40 -8.26 13.58
C LYS A 199 -8.13 -8.75 12.87
N SER A 200 -7.00 -8.87 13.57
CA SER A 200 -5.80 -9.46 12.98
C SER A 200 -6.04 -10.91 12.57
N GLU A 201 -5.47 -11.31 11.43
CA GLU A 201 -5.38 -12.72 11.08
C GLU A 201 -4.53 -13.47 12.12
N ALA A 202 -4.80 -14.77 12.26
CA ALA A 202 -3.98 -15.63 13.12
C ALA A 202 -2.55 -15.70 12.56
N LYS A 203 -1.58 -15.72 13.47
CA LYS A 203 -0.16 -15.90 13.16
C LYS A 203 0.18 -17.32 12.74
#